data_AF-A0ABD6D546-F1
#
_entry.id   AF-A0ABD6D546-F1
#
_cell.length_a   1.000
_cell.length_b   1.000
_cell.length_c   1.000
_cell.angle_alpha   90.00
_cell.angle_beta   90.00
_cell.angle_gamma   90.00
#
_symmetry.space_group_name_H-M   'P 1'
#
loop_
_entity.id
_entity.type
_entity.pdbx_description
1 polymer ?
#
loop_
_entity_poly.entity_id
_entity_poly.type
_entity_poly.pdbx_seq_one_letter_code
_entity_poly.pdbx_strand_id
1 'polypeptide(L)'
;MTERVHFIPVGFDFDRLIYPISKGNIDADRVVLVTHKGDPEDEGTNKAAELAAKMADKLVESFELIDIEVELKPLDTKEMFDYETLYPKAYDFIFDELKEGNEVFVNISSMPRTVAFAFATAADSIIAEDREELEDVEEIRDMLHTYYVSPDEYLVHRMREVLENAADTLDDLKRYEDLTVHEQYEEIRSVLDRIESNGITEGAQNLDGQMYVEFPSSPGSDVDDFEETILNFLSGKDPIQSTSVLAKKLAAKEGEEYDESFRSRVQYNVSKLDEKGYVAREKVGNRLETQLSTMGRLWVQTH
;
A
#
# COMPACT_ATOMS: atom_id res chain seq x y z
N MET A 1 -10.50 -26.27 -7.24
CA MET A 1 -11.79 -25.56 -7.22
C MET A 1 -11.41 -24.10 -7.10
N THR A 2 -12.05 -23.20 -7.84
CA THR A 2 -11.81 -21.76 -7.67
C THR A 2 -12.26 -21.37 -6.28
N GLU A 3 -11.33 -20.87 -5.47
CA GLU A 3 -11.60 -20.32 -4.14
C GLU A 3 -11.75 -18.81 -4.22
N ARG A 4 -12.53 -18.24 -3.30
CA ARG A 4 -12.61 -16.80 -3.05
C ARG A 4 -11.67 -16.42 -1.91
N VAL A 5 -10.59 -15.73 -2.27
CA VAL A 5 -9.49 -15.41 -1.37
C VAL A 5 -9.48 -13.91 -1.07
N HIS A 6 -9.54 -13.56 0.21
CA HIS A 6 -9.57 -12.18 0.66
C HIS A 6 -8.25 -11.75 1.29
N PHE A 7 -7.52 -10.81 0.67
CA PHE A 7 -6.40 -10.13 1.30
C PHE A 7 -6.89 -8.99 2.19
N ILE A 8 -6.60 -9.09 3.49
CA ILE A 8 -7.08 -8.17 4.51
C ILE A 8 -5.89 -7.63 5.33
N PRO A 9 -5.37 -6.45 4.97
CA PRO A 9 -4.48 -5.66 5.82
C PRO A 9 -5.13 -5.29 7.17
N VAL A 10 -4.69 -5.93 8.27
CA VAL A 10 -5.30 -5.83 9.61
C VAL A 10 -4.77 -4.65 10.44
N GLY A 11 -5.52 -3.56 10.53
CA GLY A 11 -5.16 -2.42 11.37
C GLY A 11 -5.84 -2.48 12.74
N PHE A 12 -6.49 -1.39 13.10
CA PHE A 12 -7.21 -1.26 14.38
C PHE A 12 -8.72 -1.50 14.23
N ASP A 13 -9.20 -1.81 13.02
CA ASP A 13 -10.60 -2.09 12.74
C ASP A 13 -10.90 -3.59 12.87
N PHE A 14 -12.09 -3.92 13.35
CA PHE A 14 -12.60 -5.29 13.37
C PHE A 14 -13.83 -5.42 12.46
N ASP A 15 -14.89 -4.67 12.75
CA ASP A 15 -16.18 -4.75 12.05
C ASP A 15 -16.06 -4.59 10.53
N ARG A 16 -15.24 -3.64 10.08
CA ARG A 16 -15.05 -3.34 8.65
C ARG A 16 -14.28 -4.44 7.90
N LEU A 17 -13.58 -5.32 8.63
CA LEU A 17 -12.79 -6.40 8.07
C LEU A 17 -13.60 -7.70 7.98
N ILE A 18 -14.53 -7.93 8.91
CA ILE A 18 -15.31 -9.17 8.98
C ILE A 18 -16.77 -9.05 8.52
N TYR A 19 -17.45 -7.92 8.72
CA TYR A 19 -18.87 -7.79 8.40
C TYR A 19 -19.22 -7.92 6.91
N PRO A 20 -18.42 -7.44 5.94
CA PRO A 20 -18.70 -7.66 4.53
C PRO A 20 -18.85 -9.15 4.17
N ILE A 21 -18.12 -10.02 4.89
CA ILE A 21 -18.10 -11.46 4.68
C ILE A 21 -19.14 -12.16 5.55
N SER A 22 -19.12 -11.91 6.85
CA SER A 22 -20.00 -12.60 7.83
C SER A 22 -21.47 -12.18 7.79
N LYS A 23 -21.76 -10.95 7.35
CA LYS A 23 -23.11 -10.36 7.35
C LYS A 23 -23.50 -9.72 6.02
N GLY A 24 -22.51 -9.51 5.15
CA GLY A 24 -22.69 -8.85 3.86
C GLY A 24 -22.98 -9.85 2.76
N ASN A 25 -22.65 -9.46 1.54
CA ASN A 25 -22.94 -10.21 0.32
C ASN A 25 -21.64 -10.60 -0.43
N ILE A 26 -20.50 -10.63 0.26
CA ILE A 26 -19.22 -11.03 -0.34
C ILE A 26 -18.80 -12.33 0.33
N ASP A 27 -18.94 -13.46 -0.35
CA ASP A 27 -18.54 -14.75 0.23
C ASP A 27 -17.01 -14.91 0.17
N ALA A 28 -16.46 -15.66 1.12
CA ALA A 28 -15.04 -16.00 1.17
C ALA A 28 -14.88 -17.48 1.53
N ASP A 29 -13.96 -18.16 0.84
CA ASP A 29 -13.52 -19.50 1.23
C ASP A 29 -12.29 -19.40 2.15
N ARG A 30 -11.42 -18.42 1.89
CA ARG A 30 -10.18 -18.18 2.62
C ARG A 30 -9.89 -16.69 2.79
N VAL A 31 -9.33 -16.32 3.93
CA VAL A 31 -8.85 -14.97 4.23
C VAL A 31 -7.36 -14.99 4.51
N VAL A 32 -6.62 -14.09 3.87
CA VAL A 32 -5.20 -13.84 4.13
C VAL A 32 -5.09 -12.56 4.93
N LEU A 33 -4.86 -12.68 6.23
CA LEU A 33 -4.67 -11.56 7.12
C LEU A 33 -3.23 -11.06 7.03
N VAL A 34 -3.07 -9.89 6.42
CA VAL A 34 -1.78 -9.21 6.33
C VAL A 34 -1.60 -8.43 7.64
N THR A 35 -0.79 -8.98 8.52
CA THR A 35 -0.56 -8.46 9.86
C THR A 35 0.83 -7.84 9.95
N HIS A 36 1.10 -7.12 11.03
CA HIS A 36 2.47 -6.72 11.37
C HIS A 36 3.11 -7.72 12.33
N LYS A 37 4.43 -7.81 12.25
CA LYS A 37 5.28 -8.42 13.27
C LYS A 37 5.78 -7.30 14.19
N GLY A 38 5.32 -7.31 15.44
CA GLY A 38 5.84 -6.40 16.45
C GLY A 38 7.31 -6.71 16.74
N ASP A 39 8.15 -5.67 16.76
CA ASP A 39 9.50 -5.75 17.31
C ASP A 39 9.41 -5.48 18.82
N PRO A 40 9.75 -6.45 19.70
CA PRO A 40 9.57 -6.31 21.15
C PRO A 40 10.40 -5.20 21.81
N GLU A 41 11.33 -4.56 21.08
CA GLU A 41 12.26 -3.56 21.63
C GLU A 41 11.80 -2.08 21.49
N ASP A 42 10.63 -1.80 20.91
CA ASP A 42 10.20 -0.43 20.58
C ASP A 42 9.01 0.03 21.46
N GLU A 43 9.31 0.66 22.61
CA GLU A 43 8.37 0.89 23.73
C GLU A 43 7.10 1.71 23.38
N GLY A 44 7.18 2.64 22.42
CA GLY A 44 6.04 3.46 21.96
C GLY A 44 5.17 2.77 20.90
N THR A 45 5.81 1.95 20.08
CA THR A 45 5.20 1.12 19.02
C THR A 45 4.43 -0.06 19.63
N ASN A 46 4.77 -0.46 20.86
CA ASN A 46 4.24 -1.63 21.55
C ASN A 46 2.71 -1.58 21.75
N LYS A 47 2.11 -0.45 22.16
CA LYS A 47 0.65 -0.40 22.43
C LYS A 47 -0.21 -0.42 21.18
N ALA A 48 0.20 0.30 20.14
CA ALA A 48 -0.49 0.24 18.85
C ALA A 48 -0.34 -1.17 18.27
N ALA A 49 0.87 -1.74 18.37
CA ALA A 49 1.11 -3.07 17.87
C ALA A 49 0.30 -4.15 18.62
N GLU A 50 0.22 -4.04 19.95
CA GLU A 50 -0.63 -4.88 20.79
C GLU A 50 -2.11 -4.77 20.39
N LEU A 51 -2.60 -3.57 20.07
CA LEU A 51 -3.99 -3.39 19.67
C LEU A 51 -4.27 -4.08 18.33
N ALA A 52 -3.41 -3.87 17.33
CA ALA A 52 -3.55 -4.52 16.03
C ALA A 52 -3.39 -6.04 16.13
N ALA A 53 -2.47 -6.54 16.97
CA ALA A 53 -2.33 -7.97 17.25
C ALA A 53 -3.60 -8.55 17.89
N LYS A 54 -4.19 -7.87 18.87
CA LYS A 54 -5.48 -8.27 19.46
C LYS A 54 -6.61 -8.27 18.42
N MET A 55 -6.62 -7.32 17.48
CA MET A 55 -7.60 -7.32 16.40
C MET A 55 -7.38 -8.50 15.45
N ALA A 56 -6.14 -8.83 15.11
CA ALA A 56 -5.80 -9.99 14.29
C ALA A 56 -6.24 -11.31 14.96
N ASP A 57 -5.89 -11.52 16.23
CA ASP A 57 -6.30 -12.71 16.98
C ASP A 57 -7.82 -12.85 17.02
N LYS A 58 -8.53 -11.74 17.28
CA LYS A 58 -9.99 -11.73 17.28
C LYS A 58 -10.58 -12.03 15.90
N LEU A 59 -9.95 -11.58 14.82
CA LEU A 59 -10.38 -11.88 13.44
C LEU A 59 -10.18 -13.37 13.13
N VAL A 60 -9.04 -13.95 13.49
CA VAL A 60 -8.78 -15.39 13.34
C VAL A 60 -9.90 -16.19 13.99
N GLU A 61 -10.14 -15.96 15.29
CA GLU A 61 -11.20 -16.66 16.03
C GLU A 61 -12.57 -16.49 15.37
N SER A 62 -12.87 -15.29 14.87
CA SER A 62 -14.18 -14.98 14.32
C SER A 62 -14.42 -15.56 12.92
N PHE A 63 -13.38 -15.67 12.08
CA PHE A 63 -13.46 -16.32 10.77
C PHE A 63 -13.52 -17.83 10.90
N GLU A 64 -12.74 -18.42 11.81
CA GLU A 64 -12.81 -19.86 12.11
C GLU A 64 -14.22 -20.28 12.60
N LEU A 65 -14.90 -19.43 13.38
CA LEU A 65 -16.27 -19.68 13.85
C LEU A 65 -17.32 -19.73 12.73
N ILE A 66 -17.02 -19.18 11.56
CA ILE A 66 -17.90 -19.22 10.38
C ILE A 66 -17.31 -20.11 9.27
N ASP A 67 -16.42 -21.04 9.65
CA ASP A 67 -15.81 -22.06 8.78
C ASP A 67 -15.02 -21.49 7.59
N ILE A 68 -14.39 -20.33 7.76
CA ILE A 68 -13.50 -19.72 6.75
C ILE A 68 -12.04 -20.01 7.11
N GLU A 69 -11.24 -20.44 6.12
CA GLU A 69 -9.81 -20.69 6.32
C GLU A 69 -9.06 -19.38 6.53
N VAL A 70 -8.14 -19.34 7.49
CA VAL A 70 -7.35 -18.14 7.83
C VAL A 70 -5.86 -18.40 7.63
N GLU A 71 -5.22 -17.60 6.79
CA GLU A 71 -3.77 -17.54 6.65
C GLU A 71 -3.24 -16.22 7.22
N LEU A 72 -2.11 -16.27 7.93
CA LEU A 72 -1.43 -15.09 8.45
C LEU A 72 -0.18 -14.77 7.63
N LYS A 73 -0.09 -13.54 7.11
CA LYS A 73 1.11 -13.00 6.45
C LYS A 73 1.67 -11.82 7.26
N PRO A 74 2.66 -12.03 8.14
CA PRO A 74 3.25 -10.95 8.91
C PRO A 74 4.23 -10.12 8.05
N LEU A 75 4.13 -8.80 8.16
CA LEU A 75 5.05 -7.80 7.60
C LEU A 75 5.91 -7.19 8.71
N ASP A 76 7.17 -6.88 8.44
CA ASP A 76 8.00 -6.18 9.43
C ASP A 76 7.55 -4.73 9.59
N THR A 77 7.63 -4.19 10.81
CA THR A 77 7.12 -2.84 11.11
C THR A 77 7.76 -1.75 10.23
N LYS A 78 9.03 -1.92 9.86
CA LYS A 78 9.73 -0.99 8.94
C LYS A 78 9.19 -1.06 7.52
N GLU A 79 8.84 -2.27 7.06
CA GLU A 79 8.30 -2.48 5.72
C GLU A 79 6.92 -1.84 5.56
N MET A 80 6.13 -1.74 6.64
CA MET A 80 4.79 -1.14 6.61
C MET A 80 4.74 0.30 6.09
N PHE A 81 5.88 1.01 6.13
CA PHE A 81 6.01 2.40 5.66
C PHE A 81 6.86 2.52 4.40
N ASP A 82 7.40 1.42 3.89
CA ASP A 82 8.20 1.36 2.66
C ASP A 82 7.37 0.83 1.50
N TYR A 83 6.88 1.75 0.68
CA TYR A 83 6.07 1.42 -0.48
C TYR A 83 6.84 0.59 -1.52
N GLU A 84 8.14 0.86 -1.73
CA GLU A 84 8.92 0.13 -2.74
C GLU A 84 9.13 -1.34 -2.35
N THR A 85 9.08 -1.66 -1.06
CA THR A 85 9.08 -3.06 -0.57
C THR A 85 7.67 -3.67 -0.54
N LEU A 86 6.65 -2.90 -0.21
CA LEU A 86 5.27 -3.41 -0.08
C LEU A 86 4.63 -3.75 -1.42
N TYR A 87 4.85 -2.92 -2.44
CA TYR A 87 4.21 -3.11 -3.75
C TYR A 87 4.57 -4.47 -4.38
N PRO A 88 5.86 -4.86 -4.51
CA PRO A 88 6.21 -6.16 -5.08
C PRO A 88 5.61 -7.33 -4.30
N LYS A 89 5.62 -7.27 -2.95
CA LYS A 89 5.00 -8.32 -2.13
C LYS A 89 3.49 -8.42 -2.36
N ALA A 90 2.80 -7.28 -2.43
CA ALA A 90 1.36 -7.26 -2.69
C ALA A 90 1.03 -7.78 -4.09
N TYR A 91 1.85 -7.41 -5.08
CA TYR A 91 1.77 -7.91 -6.44
C TYR A 91 1.88 -9.44 -6.45
N ASP A 92 2.96 -9.99 -5.88
CA ASP A 92 3.20 -11.43 -5.85
C ASP A 92 2.06 -12.18 -5.14
N PHE A 93 1.62 -11.70 -3.98
CA PHE A 93 0.53 -12.32 -3.23
C PHE A 93 -0.78 -12.40 -4.04
N ILE A 94 -1.16 -11.31 -4.72
CA ILE A 94 -2.37 -11.29 -5.53
C ILE A 94 -2.20 -12.16 -6.77
N PHE A 95 -1.05 -12.04 -7.45
CA PHE A 95 -0.80 -12.69 -8.73
C PHE A 95 -0.67 -14.21 -8.60
N ASP A 96 -0.06 -14.70 -7.51
CA ASP A 96 0.05 -16.13 -7.23
C ASP A 96 -1.34 -16.79 -7.09
N GLU A 97 -2.28 -16.13 -6.39
CA GLU A 97 -3.66 -16.62 -6.26
C GLU A 97 -4.42 -16.62 -7.59
N LEU A 98 -4.24 -15.58 -8.40
CA LEU A 98 -4.84 -15.52 -9.74
C LEU A 98 -4.30 -16.63 -10.66
N LYS A 99 -3.00 -16.95 -10.56
CA LYS A 99 -2.38 -18.07 -11.30
C LYS A 99 -2.95 -19.43 -10.91
N GLU A 100 -3.38 -19.59 -9.66
CA GLU A 100 -4.08 -20.80 -9.19
C GLU A 100 -5.55 -20.86 -9.64
N GLY A 101 -6.05 -19.79 -10.28
CA GLY A 101 -7.42 -19.67 -10.77
C GLY A 101 -8.42 -19.27 -9.68
N ASN A 102 -7.96 -18.63 -8.61
CA ASN A 102 -8.77 -18.14 -7.50
C ASN A 102 -9.31 -16.72 -7.76
N GLU A 103 -10.50 -16.43 -7.25
CA GLU A 103 -11.09 -15.09 -7.26
C GLU A 103 -10.55 -14.31 -6.05
N VAL A 104 -9.96 -13.14 -6.29
CA VAL A 104 -9.20 -12.37 -5.30
C VAL A 104 -9.91 -11.08 -4.92
N PHE A 105 -10.06 -10.87 -3.62
CA PHE A 105 -10.65 -9.67 -3.04
C PHE A 105 -9.65 -8.94 -2.14
N VAL A 106 -9.45 -7.65 -2.36
CA VAL A 106 -8.50 -6.81 -1.61
C VAL A 106 -9.26 -5.80 -0.78
N ASN A 107 -9.21 -5.94 0.54
CA ASN A 107 -9.87 -5.02 1.48
C ASN A 107 -8.94 -3.87 1.87
N ILE A 108 -9.22 -2.64 1.44
CA ILE A 108 -8.39 -1.46 1.73
C ILE A 108 -8.93 -0.61 2.90
N SER A 109 -9.72 -1.21 3.78
CA SER A 109 -10.46 -0.47 4.81
C SER A 109 -9.61 -0.05 6.01
N SER A 110 -8.57 -0.82 6.38
CA SER A 110 -7.89 -0.65 7.67
C SER A 110 -6.43 -0.19 7.60
N MET A 111 -5.45 -1.12 7.75
CA MET A 111 -4.01 -0.94 8.06
C MET A 111 -3.31 0.30 7.49
N PRO A 112 -2.13 0.70 8.04
CA PRO A 112 -1.54 2.00 7.72
C PRO A 112 -1.53 2.21 6.22
N ARG A 113 -1.95 3.42 5.83
CA ARG A 113 -2.43 3.74 4.49
C ARG A 113 -1.47 3.28 3.39
N THR A 114 -0.17 3.29 3.66
CA THR A 114 0.88 2.78 2.76
C THR A 114 0.64 1.33 2.33
N VAL A 115 0.26 0.43 3.25
CA VAL A 115 -0.05 -0.98 2.93
C VAL A 115 -1.32 -1.07 2.09
N ALA A 116 -2.37 -0.35 2.47
CA ALA A 116 -3.62 -0.32 1.72
C ALA A 116 -3.42 0.20 0.29
N PHE A 117 -2.62 1.26 0.10
CA PHE A 117 -2.27 1.78 -1.21
C PHE A 117 -1.39 0.83 -2.02
N ALA A 118 -0.42 0.16 -1.40
CA ALA A 118 0.41 -0.83 -2.11
C ALA A 118 -0.44 -1.97 -2.70
N PHE A 119 -1.36 -2.51 -1.91
CA PHE A 119 -2.29 -3.55 -2.37
C PHE A 119 -3.27 -3.04 -3.43
N ALA A 120 -3.83 -1.83 -3.26
CA ALA A 120 -4.73 -1.25 -4.25
C ALA A 120 -4.03 -1.02 -5.59
N THR A 121 -2.82 -0.44 -5.56
CA THR A 121 -2.06 -0.18 -6.79
C THR A 121 -1.59 -1.48 -7.44
N ALA A 122 -1.13 -2.47 -6.67
CA ALA A 122 -0.76 -3.77 -7.21
C ALA A 122 -1.94 -4.45 -7.93
N ALA A 123 -3.14 -4.41 -7.31
CA ALA A 123 -4.33 -4.94 -7.93
C ALA A 123 -4.68 -4.21 -9.24
N ASP A 124 -4.60 -2.88 -9.26
CA ASP A 124 -4.88 -2.07 -10.45
C ASP A 124 -3.84 -2.29 -11.56
N SER A 125 -2.55 -2.42 -11.21
CA SER A 125 -1.48 -2.74 -12.17
C SER A 125 -1.73 -4.09 -12.84
N ILE A 126 -2.06 -5.13 -12.07
CA ILE A 126 -2.35 -6.47 -12.62
C ILE A 126 -3.51 -6.42 -13.62
N ILE A 127 -4.55 -5.62 -13.34
CA ILE A 127 -5.69 -5.42 -14.24
C ILE A 127 -5.29 -4.63 -15.49
N ALA A 128 -4.36 -3.69 -15.37
CA ALA A 128 -3.96 -2.79 -16.46
C ALA A 128 -2.96 -3.41 -17.43
N GLU A 129 -2.20 -4.41 -16.96
CA GLU A 129 -1.07 -5.05 -17.66
C GLU A 129 -1.43 -6.39 -18.36
N ASP A 130 -2.73 -6.75 -18.42
CA ASP A 130 -3.33 -7.85 -19.21
C ASP A 130 -2.33 -8.97 -19.59
N ARG A 131 -1.96 -9.80 -18.60
CA ARG A 131 -0.80 -10.70 -18.69
C ARG A 131 -1.10 -11.96 -19.51
N GLU A 132 -0.28 -12.22 -20.53
CA GLU A 132 -0.29 -13.49 -21.29
C GLU A 132 -0.12 -14.72 -20.37
N GLU A 133 0.56 -14.60 -19.24
CA GLU A 133 0.73 -15.69 -18.26
C GLU A 133 -0.58 -16.19 -17.63
N LEU A 134 -1.66 -15.43 -17.78
CA LEU A 134 -3.01 -15.78 -17.34
C LEU A 134 -3.87 -16.22 -18.55
N GLU A 135 -3.28 -17.00 -19.47
CA GLU A 135 -3.83 -17.50 -20.75
C GLU A 135 -5.28 -18.07 -20.67
N ASP A 136 -5.73 -18.52 -19.50
CA ASP A 136 -7.07 -19.10 -19.26
C ASP A 136 -8.05 -18.15 -18.52
N VAL A 137 -7.63 -16.92 -18.18
CA VAL A 137 -8.44 -15.93 -17.47
C VAL A 137 -9.01 -14.93 -18.48
N GLU A 138 -10.18 -15.24 -19.04
CA GLU A 138 -10.79 -14.39 -20.09
C GLU A 138 -11.10 -12.96 -19.59
N GLU A 139 -11.24 -12.73 -18.28
CA GLU A 139 -11.54 -11.42 -17.69
C GLU A 139 -10.92 -11.25 -16.27
N ILE A 140 -9.63 -10.86 -16.16
CA ILE A 140 -8.97 -10.59 -14.85
C ILE A 140 -9.79 -9.60 -14.01
N ARG A 141 -10.46 -8.65 -14.66
CA ARG A 141 -11.36 -7.68 -14.02
C ARG A 141 -12.51 -8.30 -13.24
N ASP A 142 -12.93 -9.50 -13.64
CA ASP A 142 -14.00 -10.25 -13.01
C ASP A 142 -13.48 -11.19 -11.92
N MET A 143 -12.16 -11.36 -11.82
CA MET A 143 -11.50 -12.18 -10.81
C MET A 143 -10.81 -11.37 -9.72
N LEU A 144 -10.50 -10.09 -9.94
CA LEU A 144 -9.75 -9.26 -9.00
C LEU A 144 -10.54 -8.02 -8.61
N HIS A 145 -10.84 -7.91 -7.32
CA HIS A 145 -11.70 -6.87 -6.78
C HIS A 145 -11.04 -6.12 -5.63
N THR A 146 -10.98 -4.79 -5.70
CA THR A 146 -10.57 -3.94 -4.58
C THR A 146 -11.79 -3.26 -3.97
N TYR A 147 -11.95 -3.32 -2.63
CA TYR A 147 -13.11 -2.75 -1.95
C TYR A 147 -12.77 -2.03 -0.65
N TYR A 148 -13.58 -1.02 -0.34
CA TYR A 148 -13.50 -0.20 0.87
C TYR A 148 -14.84 -0.22 1.60
N VAL A 149 -14.78 -0.36 2.92
CA VAL A 149 -15.95 -0.32 3.80
C VAL A 149 -15.87 0.96 4.63
N SER A 150 -16.85 1.85 4.49
CA SER A 150 -16.94 3.04 5.35
C SER A 150 -17.31 2.64 6.78
N PRO A 151 -16.76 3.29 7.82
CA PRO A 151 -17.32 3.17 9.16
C PRO A 151 -18.68 3.88 9.25
N ASP A 152 -19.57 3.38 10.11
CA ASP A 152 -20.82 4.06 10.47
C ASP A 152 -20.55 5.24 11.44
N GLU A 153 -19.57 5.09 12.33
CA GLU A 153 -19.19 6.08 13.33
C GLU A 153 -17.66 6.12 13.50
N TYR A 154 -17.10 7.33 13.61
CA TYR A 154 -15.71 7.53 14.03
C TYR A 154 -15.63 7.75 15.54
N LEU A 155 -15.14 6.75 16.27
CA LEU A 155 -15.06 6.76 17.74
C LEU A 155 -14.27 7.93 18.33
N VAL A 156 -13.40 8.58 17.56
CA VAL A 156 -12.68 9.79 17.99
C VAL A 156 -13.61 10.88 18.50
N HIS A 157 -14.76 11.08 17.85
CA HIS A 157 -15.72 12.12 18.26
C HIS A 157 -16.30 11.80 19.64
N ARG A 158 -16.65 10.53 19.85
CA ARG A 158 -17.15 10.06 21.13
C ARG A 158 -16.09 10.09 22.23
N MET A 159 -14.85 9.74 21.89
CA MET A 159 -13.71 9.83 22.82
C MET A 159 -13.52 11.27 23.29
N ARG A 160 -13.56 12.25 22.37
CA ARG A 160 -13.42 13.66 22.73
C ARG A 160 -14.55 14.12 23.64
N GLU A 161 -15.80 13.82 23.31
CA GLU A 161 -16.97 14.17 24.13
C GLU A 161 -16.89 13.58 25.54
N VAL A 162 -16.47 12.31 25.67
CA VAL A 162 -16.32 11.67 26.97
C VAL A 162 -15.19 12.32 27.79
N LEU A 163 -14.07 12.68 27.16
CA LEU A 163 -12.96 13.37 27.81
C LEU A 163 -13.35 14.79 28.26
N GLU A 164 -14.09 15.54 27.43
CA GLU A 164 -14.62 16.87 27.79
C GLU A 164 -15.52 16.77 29.03
N ASN A 165 -16.50 15.86 29.01
CA ASN A 165 -17.40 15.65 30.16
C ASN A 165 -16.66 15.20 31.43
N ALA A 166 -15.63 14.36 31.28
CA ALA A 166 -14.79 13.94 32.40
C ALA A 166 -13.99 15.12 32.97
N ALA A 167 -13.41 15.97 32.12
CA ALA A 167 -12.70 17.17 32.55
C ALA A 167 -13.61 18.12 33.33
N ASP A 168 -14.82 18.40 32.83
CA ASP A 168 -15.76 19.29 33.50
C ASP A 168 -16.22 18.74 34.85
N THR A 169 -16.45 17.42 34.94
CA THR A 169 -16.78 16.75 36.21
C THR A 169 -15.63 16.85 37.22
N LEU A 170 -14.39 16.64 36.77
CA LEU A 170 -13.21 16.71 37.64
C LEU A 170 -12.90 18.15 38.06
N ASP A 171 -13.19 19.17 37.25
CA ASP A 171 -13.05 20.59 37.64
C ASP A 171 -13.95 20.96 38.82
N ASP A 172 -15.19 20.47 38.81
CA ASP A 172 -16.10 20.66 39.94
C ASP A 172 -15.60 19.96 41.22
N LEU A 173 -14.93 18.82 41.08
CA LEU A 173 -14.37 18.04 42.20
C LEU A 173 -13.02 18.55 42.69
N LYS A 174 -12.24 19.27 41.86
CA LYS A 174 -10.97 19.91 42.28
C LYS A 174 -11.15 20.84 43.48
N ARG A 175 -12.37 21.35 43.71
CA ARG A 175 -12.72 22.18 44.87
C ARG A 175 -12.52 21.49 46.23
N TYR A 176 -12.35 20.16 46.25
CA TYR A 176 -12.09 19.38 47.46
C TYR A 176 -10.59 19.12 47.72
N GLU A 177 -9.68 19.75 46.96
CA GLU A 177 -8.21 19.68 47.13
C GLU A 177 -7.62 18.25 47.10
N ASP A 178 -8.26 17.32 46.39
CA ASP A 178 -7.71 15.99 46.18
C ASP A 178 -6.62 16.03 45.08
N LEU A 179 -5.39 15.68 45.44
CA LEU A 179 -4.23 15.71 44.55
C LEU A 179 -4.37 14.76 43.36
N THR A 180 -5.01 13.59 43.54
CA THR A 180 -5.21 12.62 42.46
C THR A 180 -6.25 13.12 41.46
N VAL A 181 -7.31 13.77 41.94
CA VAL A 181 -8.31 14.43 41.07
C VAL A 181 -7.68 15.55 40.27
N HIS A 182 -6.77 16.30 40.88
CA HIS A 182 -6.07 17.38 40.20
C HIS A 182 -5.18 16.85 39.06
N GLU A 183 -4.39 15.82 39.32
CA GLU A 183 -3.50 15.19 38.34
C GLU A 183 -4.27 14.65 37.12
N GLN A 184 -5.34 13.87 37.36
CA GLN A 184 -6.15 13.30 36.27
C GLN A 184 -6.82 14.37 35.41
N TYR A 185 -7.29 15.46 36.00
CA TYR A 185 -7.86 16.58 35.24
C TYR A 185 -6.81 17.23 34.33
N GLU A 186 -5.61 17.49 34.84
CA GLU A 186 -4.55 18.12 34.05
C GLU A 186 -4.11 17.21 32.89
N GLU A 187 -4.05 15.89 33.11
CA GLU A 187 -3.78 14.92 32.04
C GLU A 187 -4.86 14.95 30.96
N ILE A 188 -6.15 14.92 31.34
CA ILE A 188 -7.26 14.97 30.38
C ILE A 188 -7.25 16.29 29.61
N ARG A 189 -7.07 17.43 30.28
CA ARG A 189 -6.94 18.74 29.61
C ARG A 189 -5.76 18.78 28.66
N SER A 190 -4.61 18.25 29.06
CA SER A 190 -3.43 18.16 28.18
C SER A 190 -3.72 17.34 26.91
N VAL A 191 -4.45 16.23 27.02
CA VAL A 191 -4.86 15.43 25.85
C VAL A 191 -5.85 16.20 24.98
N LEU A 192 -6.87 16.85 25.57
CA LEU A 192 -7.84 17.65 24.84
C LEU A 192 -7.16 18.81 24.10
N ASP A 193 -6.26 19.55 24.75
CA ASP A 193 -5.51 20.65 24.14
C ASP A 193 -4.67 20.18 22.95
N ARG A 194 -4.03 19.00 23.07
CA ARG A 194 -3.31 18.36 21.95
C ARG A 194 -4.24 17.96 20.82
N ILE A 195 -5.42 17.41 21.12
CA ILE A 195 -6.42 17.07 20.10
C ILE A 195 -6.93 18.33 19.38
N GLU A 196 -7.17 19.42 20.10
CA GLU A 196 -7.60 20.69 19.52
C GLU A 196 -6.51 21.35 18.67
N SER A 197 -5.25 21.25 19.12
CA SER A 197 -4.12 21.90 18.46
C SER A 197 -3.57 21.10 17.27
N ASN A 198 -3.52 19.77 17.40
CA ASN A 198 -2.79 18.88 16.48
C ASN A 198 -3.70 17.83 15.81
N GLY A 199 -4.93 17.64 16.28
CA GLY A 199 -5.81 16.56 15.85
C GLY A 199 -5.46 15.22 16.53
N ILE A 200 -5.71 14.10 15.84
CA ILE A 200 -5.46 12.74 16.37
C ILE A 200 -4.05 12.19 16.13
N THR A 201 -3.19 12.97 15.48
CA THR A 201 -1.82 12.61 15.14
C THR A 201 -0.90 13.77 15.48
N GLU A 202 0.35 13.48 15.83
CA GLU A 202 1.33 14.53 16.16
C GLU A 202 2.68 14.23 15.50
N GLY A 203 3.27 15.26 14.88
CA GLY A 203 4.55 15.18 14.19
C GLY A 203 4.48 14.56 12.80
N ALA A 204 5.64 14.50 12.16
CA ALA A 204 5.86 13.79 10.90
C ALA A 204 7.09 12.90 11.07
N GLN A 205 6.97 11.63 10.70
CA GLN A 205 8.08 10.68 10.77
C GLN A 205 9.11 10.97 9.67
N ASN A 206 10.39 10.83 9.99
CA ASN A 206 11.45 10.83 9.00
C ASN A 206 11.61 9.41 8.42
N LEU A 207 11.42 9.30 7.11
CA LEU A 207 11.53 8.10 6.29
C LEU A 207 12.74 8.32 5.36
N ASP A 208 13.90 7.84 5.79
CA ASP A 208 15.16 7.89 5.03
C ASP A 208 15.52 9.25 4.42
N GLY A 209 15.34 10.32 5.21
CA GLY A 209 15.67 11.69 4.84
C GLY A 209 14.50 12.47 4.23
N GLN A 210 13.33 11.86 4.08
CA GLN A 210 12.09 12.51 3.64
C GLN A 210 10.99 12.39 4.71
N MET A 211 9.94 13.20 4.63
CA MET A 211 8.80 13.16 5.56
C MET A 211 7.50 12.71 4.88
N TYR A 212 7.61 12.09 3.71
CA TYR A 212 6.48 11.64 2.91
C TYR A 212 6.86 10.37 2.15
N VAL A 213 5.83 9.63 1.73
CA VAL A 213 5.93 8.52 0.77
C VAL A 213 5.14 8.96 -0.46
N GLU A 214 5.75 8.85 -1.65
CA GLU A 214 5.07 9.09 -2.91
C GLU A 214 4.48 7.79 -3.43
N PHE A 215 3.17 7.77 -3.67
CA PHE A 215 2.49 6.64 -4.30
C PHE A 215 2.53 6.85 -5.82
N PRO A 216 3.25 6.01 -6.57
CA PRO A 216 3.20 6.08 -8.02
C PRO A 216 1.80 5.72 -8.50
N SER A 217 1.37 6.35 -9.61
CA SER A 217 0.14 5.94 -10.29
C SER A 217 0.36 4.59 -10.96
N SER A 218 -0.70 3.78 -11.00
CA SER A 218 -0.73 2.56 -11.82
C SER A 218 -0.32 2.90 -13.25
N PRO A 219 0.58 2.11 -13.86
CA PRO A 219 1.04 2.38 -15.21
C PRO A 219 -0.08 2.11 -16.22
N GLY A 220 0.00 2.73 -17.38
CA GLY A 220 -0.96 2.50 -18.46
C GLY A 220 -0.54 1.37 -19.37
N SER A 221 -1.38 0.36 -19.60
CA SER A 221 -1.23 -0.73 -20.58
C SER A 221 0.07 -1.54 -20.53
N ASP A 222 0.01 -2.74 -21.11
CA ASP A 222 1.09 -3.72 -21.16
C ASP A 222 2.36 -3.18 -21.79
N VAL A 223 3.50 -3.78 -21.45
CA VAL A 223 4.81 -3.41 -21.97
C VAL A 223 5.17 -4.35 -23.13
N ASP A 224 5.42 -3.80 -24.32
CA ASP A 224 5.84 -4.61 -25.49
C ASP A 224 7.30 -5.11 -25.30
N ASP A 225 7.72 -6.22 -25.94
CA ASP A 225 9.08 -6.82 -25.80
C ASP A 225 10.25 -5.80 -25.86
N PHE A 226 10.15 -4.83 -26.78
CA PHE A 226 11.21 -3.83 -26.95
C PHE A 226 11.14 -2.73 -25.90
N GLU A 227 9.95 -2.43 -25.38
CA GLU A 227 9.76 -1.53 -24.25
C GLU A 227 10.36 -2.16 -22.98
N GLU A 228 10.11 -3.46 -22.75
CA GLU A 228 10.73 -4.24 -21.66
C GLU A 228 12.26 -4.18 -21.75
N THR A 229 12.80 -4.39 -22.95
CA THR A 229 14.26 -4.29 -23.19
C THR A 229 14.81 -2.93 -22.76
N ILE A 230 14.06 -1.84 -23.01
CA ILE A 230 14.44 -0.48 -22.58
C ILE A 230 14.34 -0.34 -21.06
N LEU A 231 13.28 -0.83 -20.41
CA LEU A 231 13.11 -0.76 -18.95
C LEU A 231 14.22 -1.51 -18.21
N ASN A 232 14.46 -2.77 -18.61
CA ASN A 232 15.56 -3.60 -18.11
C ASN A 232 16.93 -2.98 -18.38
N PHE A 233 17.09 -2.26 -19.50
CA PHE A 233 18.30 -1.51 -19.74
C PHE A 233 18.47 -0.34 -18.77
N LEU A 234 17.42 0.39 -18.43
CA LEU A 234 17.50 1.55 -17.54
C LEU A 234 17.68 1.17 -16.05
N SER A 235 17.34 -0.06 -15.68
CA SER A 235 17.45 -0.56 -14.31
C SER A 235 18.85 -0.40 -13.72
N GLY A 236 18.92 0.17 -12.51
CA GLY A 236 20.16 0.42 -11.77
C GLY A 236 21.11 1.44 -12.41
N LYS A 237 20.64 2.28 -13.36
CA LYS A 237 21.46 3.31 -14.02
C LYS A 237 21.07 4.72 -13.56
N ASP A 238 22.08 5.59 -13.50
CA ASP A 238 21.88 7.04 -13.39
C ASP A 238 21.13 7.61 -14.62
N PRO A 239 20.46 8.78 -14.48
CA PRO A 239 19.76 9.43 -15.57
C PRO A 239 20.59 9.55 -16.86
N ILE A 240 20.01 9.12 -17.97
CA ILE A 240 20.68 9.16 -19.26
C ILE A 240 20.38 10.49 -19.95
N GLN A 241 21.43 11.26 -20.22
CA GLN A 241 21.38 12.64 -20.70
C GLN A 241 20.53 12.92 -21.96
N SER A 242 20.22 11.91 -22.77
CA SER A 242 19.34 12.04 -23.94
C SER A 242 18.93 10.70 -24.51
N THR A 243 17.79 10.67 -25.20
CA THR A 243 17.29 9.52 -25.96
C THR A 243 18.30 9.01 -27.00
N SER A 244 19.09 9.89 -27.63
CA SER A 244 20.15 9.49 -28.57
C SER A 244 21.30 8.76 -27.86
N VAL A 245 21.66 9.20 -26.65
CA VAL A 245 22.69 8.52 -25.83
C VAL A 245 22.17 7.18 -25.33
N LEU A 246 20.90 7.11 -24.92
CA LEU A 246 20.23 5.86 -24.57
C LEU A 246 20.26 4.88 -25.75
N ALA A 247 19.80 5.30 -26.94
CA ALA A 247 19.81 4.45 -28.14
C ALA A 247 21.21 3.92 -28.47
N LYS A 248 22.24 4.77 -28.40
CA LYS A 248 23.62 4.34 -28.67
C LYS A 248 24.12 3.30 -27.65
N LYS A 249 23.83 3.51 -26.36
CA LYS A 249 24.25 2.57 -25.31
C LYS A 249 23.44 1.27 -25.35
N LEU A 250 22.15 1.34 -25.68
CA LEU A 250 21.29 0.18 -25.83
C LEU A 250 21.73 -0.68 -27.01
N ALA A 251 21.97 -0.09 -28.18
CA ALA A 251 22.49 -0.80 -29.35
C ALA A 251 23.79 -1.57 -29.03
N ALA A 252 24.70 -0.94 -28.28
CA ALA A 252 25.95 -1.58 -27.85
C ALA A 252 25.74 -2.74 -26.87
N LYS A 253 24.68 -2.73 -26.05
CA LYS A 253 24.36 -3.82 -25.12
C LYS A 253 23.67 -4.98 -25.84
N GLU A 254 22.72 -4.68 -26.72
CA GLU A 254 21.92 -5.68 -27.45
C GLU A 254 22.67 -6.27 -28.66
N GLY A 255 23.85 -5.74 -29.00
CA GLY A 255 24.60 -6.17 -30.18
C GLY A 255 23.98 -5.70 -31.50
N GLU A 256 23.12 -4.69 -31.44
CA GLU A 256 22.40 -4.10 -32.58
C GLU A 256 23.21 -2.97 -33.24
N GLU A 257 23.00 -2.75 -34.54
CA GLU A 257 23.63 -1.64 -35.25
C GLU A 257 22.99 -0.31 -34.85
N TYR A 258 23.82 0.67 -34.45
CA TYR A 258 23.32 2.02 -34.15
C TYR A 258 23.11 2.82 -35.45
N ASP A 259 21.92 2.66 -36.04
CA ASP A 259 21.47 3.39 -37.22
C ASP A 259 20.29 4.36 -36.91
N GLU A 260 19.81 5.06 -37.95
CA GLU A 260 18.68 5.99 -37.82
C GLU A 260 17.36 5.28 -37.49
N SER A 261 17.20 4.04 -37.94
CA SER A 261 16.03 3.21 -37.72
C SER A 261 15.92 2.78 -36.25
N PHE A 262 17.00 2.24 -35.69
CA PHE A 262 17.13 1.86 -34.29
C PHE A 262 16.92 3.06 -33.38
N ARG A 263 17.56 4.19 -33.69
CA ARG A 263 17.39 5.43 -32.93
C ARG A 263 15.91 5.89 -32.91
N SER A 264 15.23 5.82 -34.06
CA SER A 264 13.82 6.19 -34.16
C SER A 264 12.92 5.23 -33.39
N ARG A 265 13.21 3.92 -33.43
CA ARG A 265 12.52 2.89 -32.63
C ARG A 265 12.66 3.15 -31.14
N VAL A 266 13.87 3.42 -30.65
CA VAL A 266 14.10 3.76 -29.23
C VAL A 266 13.34 5.03 -28.86
N GLN A 267 13.38 6.07 -29.69
CA GLN A 267 12.67 7.33 -29.39
C GLN A 267 11.15 7.16 -29.32
N TYR A 268 10.58 6.36 -30.21
CA TYR A 268 9.16 6.04 -30.21
C TYR A 268 8.76 5.30 -28.93
N ASN A 269 9.47 4.22 -28.58
CA ASN A 269 9.16 3.41 -27.41
C ASN A 269 9.42 4.14 -26.09
N VAL A 270 10.48 4.96 -26.00
CA VAL A 270 10.72 5.83 -24.83
C VAL A 270 9.60 6.86 -24.67
N SER A 271 9.01 7.35 -25.77
CA SER A 271 7.88 8.28 -25.69
C SER A 271 6.60 7.58 -25.23
N LYS A 272 6.33 6.37 -25.73
CA LYS A 272 5.25 5.53 -25.22
C LYS A 272 5.44 5.22 -23.73
N LEU A 273 6.62 4.76 -23.32
CA LEU A 273 6.90 4.42 -21.91
C LEU A 273 6.73 5.62 -20.97
N ASP A 274 7.01 6.83 -21.44
CA ASP A 274 6.73 8.06 -20.68
C ASP A 274 5.23 8.35 -20.61
N GLU A 275 4.47 8.14 -21.69
CA GLU A 275 3.00 8.25 -21.71
C GLU A 275 2.32 7.18 -20.83
N LYS A 276 2.87 5.96 -20.82
CA LYS A 276 2.44 4.84 -19.97
C LYS A 276 2.87 5.00 -18.50
N GLY A 277 3.77 5.94 -18.20
CA GLY A 277 4.21 6.25 -16.83
C GLY A 277 5.36 5.40 -16.29
N TYR A 278 6.00 4.55 -17.10
CA TYR A 278 7.15 3.71 -16.69
C TYR A 278 8.49 4.46 -16.75
N VAL A 279 8.58 5.53 -17.53
CA VAL A 279 9.80 6.33 -17.68
C VAL A 279 9.49 7.77 -17.32
N ALA A 280 10.44 8.46 -16.71
CA ALA A 280 10.37 9.91 -16.48
C ALA A 280 11.35 10.63 -17.42
N ARG A 281 10.85 11.65 -18.13
CA ARG A 281 11.65 12.52 -19.00
C ARG A 281 11.74 13.94 -18.47
N GLU A 282 12.88 14.29 -17.89
CA GLU A 282 13.11 15.62 -17.32
C GLU A 282 13.90 16.53 -18.27
N LYS A 283 13.44 17.77 -18.43
CA LYS A 283 14.12 18.75 -19.29
C LYS A 283 15.29 19.40 -18.55
N VAL A 284 16.51 19.05 -18.94
CA VAL A 284 17.75 19.67 -18.46
C VAL A 284 18.38 20.47 -19.60
N GLY A 285 18.20 21.80 -19.55
CA GLY A 285 18.61 22.71 -20.62
C GLY A 285 17.91 22.43 -21.94
N ASN A 286 18.66 22.00 -22.95
CA ASN A 286 18.16 21.66 -24.29
C ASN A 286 18.01 20.15 -24.52
N ARG A 287 18.08 19.34 -23.46
CA ARG A 287 18.01 17.88 -23.53
C ARG A 287 16.92 17.34 -22.61
N LEU A 288 16.47 16.12 -22.89
CA LEU A 288 15.57 15.36 -22.04
C LEU A 288 16.37 14.22 -21.42
N GLU A 289 16.60 14.27 -20.12
CA GLU A 289 17.19 13.17 -19.38
C GLU A 289 16.13 12.07 -19.20
N THR A 290 16.53 10.82 -19.34
CA THR A 290 15.64 9.66 -19.31
C THR A 290 16.07 8.72 -18.20
N GLN A 291 15.14 8.39 -17.31
CA GLN A 291 15.32 7.44 -16.20
C GLN A 291 14.04 6.65 -15.96
N LEU A 292 14.11 5.55 -15.22
CA LEU A 292 12.90 4.87 -14.75
C LEU A 292 12.11 5.80 -13.82
N SER A 293 10.79 5.84 -14.02
CA SER A 293 9.89 6.38 -13.00
C SER A 293 9.88 5.46 -11.77
N THR A 294 9.23 5.87 -10.68
CA THR A 294 9.00 4.94 -9.55
C THR A 294 8.28 3.69 -10.00
N MET A 295 7.24 3.82 -10.83
CA MET A 295 6.54 2.66 -11.38
C MET A 295 7.44 1.80 -12.28
N GLY A 296 8.27 2.40 -13.13
CA GLY A 296 9.22 1.63 -13.95
C GLY A 296 10.25 0.85 -13.13
N ARG A 297 10.67 1.37 -11.98
CA ARG A 297 11.56 0.61 -11.06
C ARG A 297 10.84 -0.59 -10.46
N LEU A 298 9.59 -0.41 -10.03
CA LEU A 298 8.77 -1.47 -9.46
C LEU A 298 8.37 -2.52 -10.51
N TRP A 299 8.10 -2.10 -11.74
CA TRP A 299 7.80 -2.98 -12.86
C TRP A 299 8.96 -3.95 -13.12
N VAL A 300 10.20 -3.45 -13.22
CA VAL A 300 11.40 -4.30 -13.40
C VAL A 300 11.68 -5.23 -12.21
N GLN A 301 11.11 -4.98 -11.04
CA GLN A 301 11.24 -5.89 -9.89
C GLN A 301 10.21 -7.02 -9.90
N THR A 302 9.11 -6.84 -10.63
CA THR A 302 7.94 -7.74 -10.64
C THR A 302 7.78 -8.48 -11.98
N HIS A 303 8.70 -8.24 -12.92
CA HIS A 303 8.77 -8.82 -14.26
C HIS A 303 10.22 -9.19 -14.55
#